data_AF-A0A8T4LUN0-F1
#
_entry.id   AF-A0A8T4LUN0-F1
#
_cell.length_a   1.000
_cell.length_b   1.000
_cell.length_c   1.000
_cell.angle_alpha   90.00
_cell.angle_beta   90.00
_cell.angle_gamma   90.00
#
_symmetry.space_group_name_H-M   'P 1'
#
loop_
_entity.id
_entity.type
_entity.pdbx_description
1 polymer ?
#
loop_
_entity_poly.entity_id
_entity_poly.type
_entity_poly.pdbx_seq_one_letter_code
_entity_poly.pdbx_strand_id
1 'polypeptide(L)'
;MKERGYSLVSQQIRKLIHDGALIVKNQSLSTKDNGMFKDGNLESRIQPGSFEPTLGEELFVIDSERGGLFRPRKNESIYRTLLQLPAGNRMRFDISDGFEIKRGNTALVRLNEQIDLSHVEEHFDFVRSSPKSSTGRVFPKTRFLCDYNSSFDEVSGNDNQKVTQLRDMWLLIQSLPFNLIIRPDLTLNQLRFFLGDAKLSSKEIREEYEKNPILFSKNSKGKKAESLPLIGSMVNDGLQITLDLEGASTHGIVGLRARNNPVPIDLSKKGENDPERYFEAIIPSSLSSEKQVIVKRGEHYLFPSREVLSIPPHLAAELRRHSHEGIEGRSHDAGFVDPGFNGDMVFEISPDEETEVVLENGMPLSKMDLFRTSEIPDKLYGDKDAASNYQGQTGPKISKHFKPFDFAMAAKNYSKLDTLVIVQDAKILLNHRKKREGFEFIEGDLSKELIIDIQKRGFFKSRYECEDDTLVLQPIPYVLFFGPNEKVFAYVRSSDPVEYGDRRLFGKLSLGLGGHIRKNDGPDYIKNCLERELFEEVTVDGNYTKPKFIGTLFSTKKPVDAVHFGLIYAMETDGYVKPKEASIKEAGMIHIDNIIETYPNTEIETWTDLLIPHLHHINSSLDN
;
A
#
# COMPACT_ATOMS: atom_id res chain seq x y z
N MET A 1 3.73 -34.39 -28.46
CA MET A 1 4.02 -33.73 -27.17
C MET A 1 5.23 -34.31 -26.43
N LYS A 2 5.54 -35.62 -26.48
CA LYS A 2 6.70 -36.21 -25.78
C LYS A 2 8.10 -35.67 -26.14
N GLU A 3 8.27 -34.89 -27.22
CA GLU A 3 9.56 -34.27 -27.60
C GLU A 3 9.81 -32.86 -27.03
N ARG A 4 8.80 -32.18 -26.45
CA ARG A 4 8.96 -30.85 -25.85
C ARG A 4 8.49 -30.88 -24.40
N GLY A 5 9.16 -30.14 -23.51
CA GLY A 5 8.77 -30.08 -22.09
C GLY A 5 7.43 -29.37 -21.86
N TYR A 6 7.01 -29.10 -20.63
CA TYR A 6 5.79 -28.35 -20.28
C TYR A 6 5.75 -28.04 -18.78
N SER A 7 4.98 -27.02 -18.39
CA SER A 7 4.61 -26.77 -16.99
C SER A 7 3.30 -27.50 -16.65
N LEU A 8 3.23 -28.09 -15.45
CA LEU A 8 2.03 -28.78 -14.98
C LEU A 8 0.89 -27.80 -14.68
N VAL A 9 -0.34 -28.23 -14.93
CA VAL A 9 -1.57 -27.49 -14.58
C VAL A 9 -2.31 -28.14 -13.42
N SER A 10 -3.42 -27.53 -12.97
CA SER A 10 -4.23 -27.97 -11.82
C SER A 10 -4.51 -29.49 -11.81
N GLN A 11 -4.87 -30.09 -12.96
CA GLN A 11 -5.10 -31.53 -13.08
C GLN A 11 -3.87 -32.37 -12.70
N GLN A 12 -2.70 -32.06 -13.26
CA GLN A 12 -1.47 -32.80 -12.96
C GLN A 12 -0.94 -32.50 -11.54
N ILE A 13 -1.18 -31.31 -11.01
CA ILE A 13 -0.82 -30.99 -9.62
C ILE A 13 -1.65 -31.85 -8.65
N ARG A 14 -2.95 -32.05 -8.90
CA ARG A 14 -3.76 -33.01 -8.12
C ARG A 14 -3.20 -34.41 -8.18
N LYS A 15 -2.77 -34.84 -9.38
CA LYS A 15 -2.12 -36.15 -9.56
C LYS A 15 -0.83 -36.26 -8.74
N LEU A 16 0.03 -35.25 -8.73
CA LEU A 16 1.24 -35.23 -7.89
C LEU A 16 0.92 -35.41 -6.40
N ILE A 17 -0.17 -34.80 -5.92
CA ILE A 17 -0.61 -34.93 -4.54
C ILE A 17 -1.15 -36.35 -4.27
N HIS A 18 -1.99 -36.86 -5.16
CA HIS A 18 -2.56 -38.20 -5.05
C HIS A 18 -1.48 -39.29 -5.08
N ASP A 19 -0.50 -39.16 -5.94
CA ASP A 19 0.60 -40.12 -6.11
C ASP A 19 1.66 -40.00 -5.01
N GLY A 20 1.53 -39.02 -4.11
CA GLY A 20 2.43 -38.83 -2.96
C GLY A 20 3.73 -38.10 -3.29
N ALA A 21 3.90 -37.58 -4.51
CA ALA A 21 5.06 -36.78 -4.89
C ALA A 21 5.12 -35.43 -4.14
N LEU A 22 3.94 -34.84 -3.93
CA LEU A 22 3.72 -33.65 -3.11
C LEU A 22 2.83 -34.03 -1.92
N ILE A 23 3.41 -34.13 -0.74
CA ILE A 23 2.69 -34.57 0.45
C ILE A 23 1.99 -33.38 1.10
N VAL A 24 0.68 -33.51 1.26
CA VAL A 24 -0.17 -32.59 2.01
C VAL A 24 -0.69 -33.31 3.24
N LYS A 25 -0.21 -32.91 4.42
CA LYS A 25 -0.58 -33.54 5.70
C LYS A 25 -1.98 -33.14 6.15
N ASN A 26 -2.64 -34.04 6.89
CA ASN A 26 -3.89 -33.79 7.61
C ASN A 26 -5.10 -33.35 6.76
N GLN A 27 -5.06 -33.56 5.43
CA GLN A 27 -6.17 -33.24 4.52
C GLN A 27 -6.75 -34.50 3.88
N SER A 28 -8.06 -34.51 3.65
CA SER A 28 -8.73 -35.63 2.98
C SER A 28 -8.44 -35.59 1.48
N LEU A 29 -7.80 -36.64 0.97
CA LEU A 29 -7.52 -36.80 -0.46
C LEU A 29 -8.71 -37.32 -1.26
N SER A 30 -9.91 -37.41 -0.67
CA SER A 30 -11.11 -37.82 -1.39
C SER A 30 -11.46 -36.82 -2.50
N THR A 31 -11.80 -37.32 -3.68
CA THR A 31 -12.14 -36.50 -4.86
C THR A 31 -13.64 -36.51 -5.19
N LYS A 32 -14.09 -35.49 -5.91
CA LYS A 32 -15.40 -35.41 -6.57
C LYS A 32 -15.36 -36.13 -7.93
N ASP A 33 -16.51 -36.30 -8.57
CA ASP A 33 -16.62 -36.96 -9.89
C ASP A 33 -15.81 -36.25 -10.99
N ASN A 34 -15.56 -34.95 -10.84
CA ASN A 34 -14.73 -34.17 -11.75
C ASN A 34 -13.22 -34.16 -11.40
N GLY A 35 -12.78 -34.99 -10.46
CA GLY A 35 -11.37 -35.13 -10.06
C GLY A 35 -10.86 -34.08 -9.07
N MET A 36 -11.64 -33.05 -8.73
CA MET A 36 -11.27 -32.05 -7.71
C MET A 36 -11.30 -32.66 -6.31
N PHE A 37 -10.48 -32.15 -5.38
CA PHE A 37 -10.56 -32.58 -3.99
C PHE A 37 -11.89 -32.12 -3.34
N LYS A 38 -12.48 -32.97 -2.49
CA LYS A 38 -13.65 -32.60 -1.68
C LYS A 38 -13.29 -31.60 -0.58
N ASP A 39 -12.05 -31.65 -0.10
CA ASP A 39 -11.50 -30.65 0.81
C ASP A 39 -11.34 -29.31 0.08
N GLY A 40 -12.25 -28.38 0.36
CA GLY A 40 -12.27 -27.06 -0.27
C GLY A 40 -11.04 -26.21 0.08
N ASN A 41 -10.40 -26.45 1.22
CA ASN A 41 -9.18 -25.73 1.59
C ASN A 41 -8.01 -26.19 0.70
N LEU A 42 -7.79 -27.51 0.59
CA LEU A 42 -6.80 -28.07 -0.35
C LEU A 42 -7.00 -27.57 -1.77
N GLU A 43 -8.22 -27.72 -2.29
CA GLU A 43 -8.53 -27.41 -3.68
C GLU A 43 -8.35 -25.91 -4.01
N SER A 44 -8.61 -25.02 -3.04
CA SER A 44 -8.40 -23.58 -3.19
C SER A 44 -6.93 -23.18 -3.35
N ARG A 45 -5.99 -24.04 -2.92
CA ARG A 45 -4.55 -23.81 -3.00
C ARG A 45 -3.93 -24.30 -4.30
N ILE A 46 -4.64 -25.14 -5.05
CA ILE A 46 -4.25 -25.54 -6.40
C ILE A 46 -4.70 -24.42 -7.33
N GLN A 47 -3.78 -23.65 -7.92
CA GLN A 47 -4.07 -22.61 -8.91
C GLN A 47 -4.06 -23.23 -10.33
N PRO A 48 -4.43 -22.47 -11.39
CA PRO A 48 -4.42 -23.00 -12.76
C PRO A 48 -3.07 -23.61 -13.18
N GLY A 49 -1.95 -23.00 -12.80
CA GLY A 49 -0.60 -23.46 -13.15
C GLY A 49 0.39 -23.47 -11.97
N SER A 50 -0.09 -23.50 -10.73
CA SER A 50 0.77 -23.51 -9.54
C SER A 50 0.07 -24.11 -8.31
N PHE A 51 0.82 -24.35 -7.24
CA PHE A 51 0.32 -24.83 -5.94
C PHE A 51 0.78 -23.92 -4.80
N GLU A 52 -0.09 -23.63 -3.84
CA GLU A 52 0.21 -22.74 -2.72
C GLU A 52 0.49 -23.51 -1.42
N PRO A 53 1.78 -23.68 -1.04
CA PRO A 53 2.12 -24.29 0.25
C PRO A 53 1.79 -23.35 1.41
N THR A 54 1.60 -23.95 2.57
CA THR A 54 1.15 -23.26 3.79
C THR A 54 2.22 -23.22 4.86
N LEU A 55 2.22 -22.13 5.65
CA LEU A 55 3.09 -22.01 6.82
C LEU A 55 2.69 -23.03 7.90
N GLY A 56 3.67 -23.71 8.48
CA GLY A 56 3.49 -24.51 9.69
C GLY A 56 3.61 -23.68 10.96
N GLU A 57 3.63 -24.35 12.11
CA GLU A 57 3.65 -23.74 13.44
C GLU A 57 5.06 -23.33 13.91
N GLU A 58 6.11 -23.90 13.30
CA GLU A 58 7.49 -23.71 13.70
C GLU A 58 8.18 -22.58 12.92
N LEU A 59 8.64 -21.56 13.65
CA LEU A 59 9.41 -20.43 13.13
C LEU A 59 10.76 -20.31 13.85
N PHE A 60 11.78 -19.86 13.12
CA PHE A 60 13.07 -19.43 13.65
C PHE A 60 13.35 -17.99 13.23
N VAL A 61 13.57 -17.09 14.19
CA VAL A 61 14.11 -15.76 13.91
C VAL A 61 15.62 -15.90 13.73
N ILE A 62 16.11 -15.40 12.59
CA ILE A 62 17.52 -15.48 12.20
C ILE A 62 18.13 -14.08 12.26
N ASP A 63 19.20 -13.94 13.05
CA ASP A 63 20.03 -12.74 13.05
C ASP A 63 20.97 -12.77 11.84
N SER A 64 20.50 -12.18 10.74
CA SER A 64 21.23 -12.08 9.48
C SER A 64 22.31 -10.98 9.49
N GLU A 65 22.26 -10.02 10.43
CA GLU A 65 23.23 -8.92 10.51
C GLU A 65 24.58 -9.39 11.07
N ARG A 66 24.56 -10.24 12.10
CA ARG A 66 25.79 -10.70 12.77
C ARG A 66 26.35 -12.00 12.21
N GLY A 67 25.54 -12.81 11.54
CA GLY A 67 25.91 -14.16 11.09
C GLY A 67 25.79 -14.42 9.59
N GLY A 68 25.21 -13.48 8.82
CA GLY A 68 24.80 -13.72 7.45
C GLY A 68 23.67 -14.75 7.32
N LEU A 69 23.14 -14.90 6.11
CA LEU A 69 22.16 -15.95 5.82
C LEU A 69 22.89 -17.28 5.53
N PHE A 70 22.41 -18.38 6.11
CA PHE A 70 22.95 -19.70 5.80
C PHE A 70 22.63 -20.12 4.35
N ARG A 71 23.52 -20.94 3.76
CA ARG A 71 23.32 -21.47 2.40
C ARG A 71 22.81 -22.91 2.46
N PRO A 72 21.72 -23.24 1.74
CA PRO A 72 21.22 -24.61 1.71
C PRO A 72 22.21 -25.52 0.97
N ARG A 73 22.20 -26.82 1.28
CA ARG A 73 23.20 -27.79 0.81
C ARG A 73 22.52 -29.01 0.21
N LYS A 74 23.18 -29.58 -0.79
CA LYS A 74 22.70 -30.78 -1.49
C LYS A 74 22.61 -32.04 -0.62
N ASN A 75 23.46 -32.15 0.41
CA ASN A 75 23.59 -33.37 1.22
C ASN A 75 23.13 -33.18 2.68
N GLU A 76 22.48 -32.06 3.02
CA GLU A 76 22.02 -31.77 4.40
C GLU A 76 20.60 -31.23 4.39
N SER A 77 19.84 -31.47 5.47
CA SER A 77 18.58 -30.79 5.69
C SER A 77 18.80 -29.33 6.06
N ILE A 78 17.80 -28.49 5.78
CA ILE A 78 17.77 -27.08 6.20
C ILE A 78 17.86 -26.99 7.72
N TYR A 79 17.15 -27.86 8.44
CA TYR A 79 17.23 -27.93 9.90
C TYR A 79 18.67 -28.19 10.39
N ARG A 80 19.39 -29.14 9.79
CA ARG A 80 20.78 -29.41 10.15
C ARG A 80 21.71 -28.23 9.83
N THR A 81 21.45 -27.53 8.75
CA THR A 81 22.21 -26.31 8.39
C THR A 81 21.93 -25.19 9.39
N LEU A 82 20.68 -24.99 9.80
CA LEU A 82 20.27 -24.02 10.82
C LEU A 82 20.98 -24.27 12.16
N LEU A 83 21.14 -25.53 12.58
CA LEU A 83 21.84 -25.89 13.82
C LEU A 83 23.32 -25.50 13.85
N GLN A 84 23.95 -25.26 12.68
CA GLN A 84 25.35 -24.83 12.56
C GLN A 84 25.55 -23.34 12.90
N LEU A 85 24.47 -22.55 12.94
CA LEU A 85 24.56 -21.15 13.38
C LEU A 85 24.93 -21.08 14.89
N PRO A 86 25.24 -19.91 15.45
CA PRO A 86 25.21 -19.72 16.90
C PRO A 86 23.77 -19.79 17.42
N ALA A 87 23.57 -20.30 18.65
CA ALA A 87 22.23 -20.42 19.23
C ALA A 87 21.49 -19.07 19.33
N GLY A 88 22.22 -17.99 19.64
CA GLY A 88 21.68 -16.62 19.68
C GLY A 88 21.20 -16.09 18.32
N ASN A 89 21.58 -16.73 17.22
CA ASN A 89 21.21 -16.32 15.86
C ASN A 89 20.08 -17.18 15.27
N ARG A 90 19.47 -18.07 16.06
CA ARG A 90 18.35 -18.95 15.63
C ARG A 90 17.33 -19.18 16.74
N MET A 91 16.62 -18.13 17.12
CA MET A 91 15.61 -18.22 18.17
C MET A 91 14.35 -18.91 17.63
N ARG A 92 13.94 -20.00 18.27
CA ARG A 92 12.74 -20.77 17.89
C ARG A 92 11.49 -20.20 18.54
N PHE A 93 10.40 -20.14 17.80
CA PHE A 93 9.08 -19.71 18.24
C PHE A 93 8.00 -20.63 17.69
N ASP A 94 6.92 -20.76 18.46
CA ASP A 94 5.63 -21.29 18.00
C ASP A 94 4.78 -20.11 17.52
N ILE A 95 4.10 -20.26 16.38
CA ILE A 95 3.33 -19.17 15.78
C ILE A 95 1.81 -19.40 15.80
N SER A 96 1.30 -20.37 16.57
CA SER A 96 -0.10 -20.77 16.57
C SER A 96 -1.09 -19.62 16.82
N ASP A 97 -0.74 -18.69 17.72
CA ASP A 97 -1.55 -17.49 18.03
C ASP A 97 -1.23 -16.28 17.10
N GLY A 98 -0.25 -16.46 16.23
CA GLY A 98 0.33 -15.44 15.36
C GLY A 98 1.66 -14.90 15.87
N PHE A 99 2.52 -14.52 14.92
CA PHE A 99 3.86 -14.01 15.19
C PHE A 99 4.14 -12.75 14.37
N GLU A 100 4.58 -11.70 15.05
CA GLU A 100 4.98 -10.44 14.40
C GLU A 100 6.46 -10.50 13.97
N ILE A 101 6.67 -10.55 12.65
CA ILE A 101 7.98 -10.31 12.06
C ILE A 101 8.16 -8.79 11.93
N LYS A 102 9.00 -8.24 12.80
CA LYS A 102 9.36 -6.82 12.75
C LYS A 102 10.12 -6.49 11.46
N ARG A 103 9.92 -5.28 10.97
CA ARG A 103 10.69 -4.68 9.88
C ARG A 103 12.19 -4.87 10.10
N GLY A 104 12.89 -5.33 9.06
CA GLY A 104 14.32 -5.63 9.06
C GLY A 104 14.66 -7.06 9.49
N ASN A 105 13.79 -7.72 10.26
CA ASN A 105 14.05 -9.06 10.77
C ASN A 105 13.76 -10.14 9.74
N THR A 106 14.54 -11.22 9.84
CA THR A 106 14.42 -12.41 9.00
C THR A 106 13.87 -13.57 9.83
N ALA A 107 12.85 -14.24 9.31
CA ALA A 107 12.28 -15.46 9.88
C ALA A 107 12.37 -16.62 8.88
N LEU A 108 12.65 -17.82 9.38
CA LEU A 108 12.59 -19.06 8.64
C LEU A 108 11.43 -19.89 9.20
N VAL A 109 10.46 -20.22 8.35
CA VAL A 109 9.25 -20.95 8.73
C VAL A 109 9.23 -22.28 8.00
N ARG A 110 8.93 -23.37 8.72
CA ARG A 110 8.70 -24.67 8.09
C ARG A 110 7.35 -24.65 7.38
N LEU A 111 7.27 -25.18 6.17
CA LEU A 111 6.00 -25.35 5.46
C LEU A 111 5.35 -26.69 5.83
N ASN A 112 4.02 -26.76 5.76
CA ASN A 112 3.27 -27.97 6.09
C ASN A 112 3.45 -29.09 5.06
N GLU A 113 3.67 -28.72 3.80
CA GLU A 113 3.87 -29.66 2.71
C GLU A 113 5.32 -30.13 2.60
N GLN A 114 5.50 -31.30 2.00
CA GLN A 114 6.79 -31.93 1.77
C GLN A 114 6.88 -32.51 0.36
N ILE A 115 8.10 -32.74 -0.11
CA ILE A 115 8.34 -33.41 -1.39
C ILE A 115 8.87 -34.83 -1.10
N ASP A 116 8.29 -35.84 -1.75
CA ASP A 116 8.78 -37.22 -1.71
C ASP A 116 8.92 -37.77 -3.12
N LEU A 117 10.17 -37.98 -3.55
CA LEU A 117 10.47 -38.52 -4.88
C LEU A 117 10.90 -40.00 -4.81
N SER A 118 10.87 -40.62 -3.62
CA SER A 118 11.46 -41.94 -3.39
C SER A 118 10.63 -43.10 -3.96
N HIS A 119 9.34 -42.87 -4.22
CA HIS A 119 8.37 -43.91 -4.60
C HIS A 119 7.60 -43.61 -5.89
N VAL A 120 7.99 -42.57 -6.64
CA VAL A 120 7.25 -42.08 -7.81
C VAL A 120 8.12 -42.22 -9.06
N GLU A 121 7.70 -43.04 -10.02
CA GLU A 121 8.47 -43.32 -11.25
C GLU A 121 8.46 -42.14 -12.26
N GLU A 122 7.36 -41.39 -12.34
CA GLU A 122 7.23 -40.19 -13.17
C GLU A 122 6.75 -39.01 -12.30
N HIS A 123 7.58 -37.98 -12.13
CA HIS A 123 7.26 -36.78 -11.35
C HIS A 123 7.47 -35.48 -12.16
N PHE A 124 8.22 -34.52 -11.64
CA PHE A 124 8.64 -33.28 -12.31
C PHE A 124 10.18 -33.20 -12.40
N ASP A 125 10.75 -32.56 -13.42
CA ASP A 125 12.21 -32.39 -13.53
C ASP A 125 12.74 -31.32 -12.57
N PHE A 126 11.96 -30.24 -12.38
CA PHE A 126 12.22 -29.21 -11.39
C PHE A 126 10.93 -28.49 -10.99
N VAL A 127 10.94 -27.89 -9.81
CA VAL A 127 9.89 -27.00 -9.30
C VAL A 127 10.49 -25.65 -8.98
N ARG A 128 9.80 -24.57 -9.35
CA ARG A 128 10.15 -23.20 -8.97
C ARG A 128 9.15 -22.64 -7.98
N SER A 129 9.63 -21.78 -7.10
CA SER A 129 8.84 -21.02 -6.14
C SER A 129 8.90 -19.54 -6.47
N SER A 130 7.79 -18.86 -6.26
CA SER A 130 7.70 -17.40 -6.33
C SER A 130 6.73 -16.88 -5.26
N PRO A 131 6.93 -15.68 -4.71
CA PRO A 131 5.92 -15.07 -3.85
C PRO A 131 4.58 -14.92 -4.57
N LYS A 132 3.49 -15.02 -3.82
CA LYS A 132 2.18 -14.62 -4.33
C LYS A 132 2.16 -13.11 -4.55
N SER A 133 1.38 -12.67 -5.53
CA SER A 133 1.23 -11.23 -5.82
C SER A 133 0.64 -10.44 -4.64
N SER A 134 -0.15 -11.07 -3.73
CA SER A 134 -0.59 -10.42 -2.49
C SER A 134 0.54 -10.21 -1.47
N THR A 135 1.51 -11.12 -1.48
CA THR A 135 2.70 -11.10 -0.61
C THR A 135 3.66 -10.02 -1.10
N GLY A 136 4.01 -10.02 -2.40
CA GLY A 136 4.90 -9.00 -3.00
C GLY A 136 4.44 -7.56 -2.72
N ARG A 137 3.13 -7.30 -2.78
CA ARG A 137 2.56 -5.96 -2.53
C ARG A 137 2.72 -5.40 -1.11
N VAL A 138 3.19 -6.20 -0.15
CA VAL A 138 3.59 -5.74 1.19
C VAL A 138 5.10 -5.86 1.43
N PHE A 139 5.85 -6.11 0.34
CA PHE A 139 7.31 -6.09 0.22
C PHE A 139 8.12 -6.98 1.17
N PRO A 140 7.68 -8.17 1.61
CA PRO A 140 8.60 -9.10 2.23
C PRO A 140 9.50 -9.73 1.17
N LYS A 141 10.80 -9.80 1.41
CA LYS A 141 11.68 -10.67 0.64
C LYS A 141 11.41 -12.11 1.07
N THR A 142 11.00 -12.95 0.14
CA THR A 142 10.86 -14.38 0.39
C THR A 142 11.93 -15.18 -0.34
N ARG A 143 12.33 -16.31 0.26
CA ARG A 143 13.14 -17.34 -0.39
C ARG A 143 12.64 -18.71 0.03
N PHE A 144 12.31 -19.54 -0.94
CA PHE A 144 11.94 -20.92 -0.71
C PHE A 144 13.20 -21.79 -0.62
N LEU A 145 13.19 -22.72 0.33
CA LEU A 145 14.23 -23.71 0.54
C LEU A 145 13.60 -25.09 0.66
N CYS A 146 14.37 -26.10 0.30
CA CYS A 146 14.00 -27.48 0.44
C CYS A 146 15.21 -28.26 0.94
N ASP A 147 14.98 -29.25 1.79
CA ASP A 147 16.04 -30.16 2.23
C ASP A 147 16.77 -30.79 1.04
N TYR A 148 18.08 -31.01 1.20
CA TYR A 148 18.91 -31.67 0.19
C TYR A 148 18.96 -30.95 -1.16
N ASN A 149 18.74 -29.64 -1.17
CA ASN A 149 18.80 -28.80 -2.35
C ASN A 149 19.73 -27.62 -2.10
N SER A 150 20.65 -27.32 -3.01
CA SER A 150 21.61 -26.21 -2.84
C SER A 150 21.13 -24.87 -3.36
N SER A 151 19.95 -24.82 -3.99
CA SER A 151 19.39 -23.62 -4.61
C SER A 151 18.26 -23.03 -3.77
N PHE A 152 18.11 -21.72 -3.83
CA PHE A 152 16.88 -21.05 -3.40
C PHE A 152 15.89 -21.04 -4.54
N ASP A 153 14.60 -21.08 -4.22
CA ASP A 153 13.47 -20.88 -5.14
C ASP A 153 13.35 -21.90 -6.28
N GLU A 154 14.29 -22.82 -6.45
CA GLU A 154 14.22 -23.90 -7.43
C GLU A 154 14.70 -25.20 -6.79
N VAL A 155 13.96 -26.28 -6.99
CA VAL A 155 14.32 -27.62 -6.50
C VAL A 155 14.34 -28.56 -7.68
N SER A 156 15.44 -29.28 -7.85
CA SER A 156 15.57 -30.32 -8.86
C SER A 156 14.88 -31.61 -8.41
N GLY A 157 14.07 -32.17 -9.31
CA GLY A 157 13.52 -33.51 -9.18
C GLY A 157 14.50 -34.60 -9.64
N ASN A 158 15.40 -34.28 -10.57
CA ASN A 158 16.39 -35.21 -11.12
C ASN A 158 17.73 -35.09 -10.39
N ASP A 159 17.77 -35.56 -9.14
CA ASP A 159 19.04 -35.65 -8.45
C ASP A 159 19.72 -37.00 -8.75
N ASN A 160 20.93 -36.98 -9.32
CA ASN A 160 21.76 -38.18 -9.55
C ASN A 160 22.10 -38.93 -8.24
N GLN A 161 21.73 -38.36 -7.09
CA GLN A 161 21.74 -39.04 -5.80
C GLN A 161 20.35 -39.65 -5.56
N LYS A 162 20.28 -40.96 -5.29
CA LYS A 162 19.08 -41.60 -4.74
C LYS A 162 18.77 -41.03 -3.35
N VAL A 163 18.18 -39.85 -3.30
CA VAL A 163 17.67 -39.27 -2.05
C VAL A 163 16.35 -39.98 -1.77
N THR A 164 16.42 -41.07 -1.01
CA THR A 164 15.27 -41.90 -0.59
C THR A 164 14.54 -41.31 0.62
N GLN A 165 14.66 -40.01 0.85
CA GLN A 165 14.22 -39.35 2.08
C GLN A 165 13.24 -38.23 1.74
N LEU A 166 12.20 -38.14 2.56
CA LEU A 166 11.20 -37.07 2.58
C LEU A 166 11.90 -35.71 2.77
N ARG A 167 11.52 -34.72 1.96
CA ARG A 167 12.16 -33.39 1.98
C ARG A 167 11.25 -32.37 2.63
N ASP A 168 11.69 -31.75 3.72
CA ASP A 168 10.99 -30.61 4.29
C ASP A 168 11.15 -29.37 3.42
N MET A 169 10.06 -28.64 3.29
CA MET A 169 10.04 -27.34 2.64
C MET A 169 10.06 -26.23 3.69
N TRP A 170 10.75 -25.14 3.37
CA TRP A 170 10.92 -24.00 4.26
C TRP A 170 10.76 -22.70 3.49
N LEU A 171 10.31 -21.66 4.19
CA LEU A 171 10.21 -20.32 3.64
C LEU A 171 10.95 -19.35 4.54
N LEU A 172 11.95 -18.70 3.96
CA LEU A 172 12.58 -17.53 4.55
C LEU A 172 11.76 -16.29 4.20
N ILE A 173 11.47 -15.47 5.20
CA ILE A 173 10.65 -14.26 5.10
C ILE A 173 11.43 -13.13 5.79
N GLN A 174 11.83 -12.12 5.03
CA GLN A 174 12.37 -10.89 5.59
C GLN A 174 11.37 -9.76 5.37
N SER A 175 10.88 -9.18 6.46
CA SER A 175 10.00 -8.00 6.40
C SER A 175 10.85 -6.75 6.10
N LEU A 176 10.40 -5.90 5.16
CA LEU A 176 11.14 -4.71 4.75
C LEU A 176 10.49 -3.37 5.19
N PRO A 177 9.38 -2.86 4.61
CA PRO A 177 8.80 -1.60 5.06
C PRO A 177 7.83 -1.73 6.22
N PHE A 178 7.20 -2.90 6.42
CA PHE A 178 6.07 -3.07 7.34
C PHE A 178 6.30 -4.21 8.31
N ASN A 179 5.97 -4.03 9.59
CA ASN A 179 5.82 -5.17 10.50
C ASN A 179 4.70 -6.10 9.97
N LEU A 180 4.92 -7.41 9.99
CA LEU A 180 3.97 -8.38 9.43
C LEU A 180 3.57 -9.39 10.50
N ILE A 181 2.27 -9.62 10.70
CA ILE A 181 1.79 -10.75 11.51
C ILE A 181 1.49 -11.92 10.58
N ILE A 182 2.13 -13.06 10.87
CA ILE A 182 1.90 -14.34 10.19
C ILE A 182 1.30 -15.37 11.14
N ARG A 183 0.61 -16.37 10.59
CA ARG A 183 -0.04 -17.48 11.29
C ARG A 183 0.14 -18.78 10.50
N PRO A 184 -0.08 -19.95 11.12
CA PRO A 184 -0.16 -21.20 10.40
C PRO A 184 -1.22 -21.14 9.29
N ASP A 185 -1.07 -22.02 8.31
CA ASP A 185 -1.98 -22.18 7.17
C ASP A 185 -2.04 -21.01 6.18
N LEU A 186 -1.29 -19.93 6.42
CA LEU A 186 -1.15 -18.85 5.44
C LEU A 186 -0.36 -19.31 4.23
N THR A 187 -0.80 -18.90 3.04
CA THR A 187 -0.05 -19.07 1.80
C THR A 187 0.65 -17.76 1.42
N LEU A 188 1.98 -17.78 1.43
CA LEU A 188 2.80 -16.62 1.05
C LEU A 188 3.49 -16.80 -0.31
N ASN A 189 3.85 -18.03 -0.65
CA ASN A 189 4.49 -18.41 -1.90
C ASN A 189 3.63 -19.42 -2.69
N GLN A 190 4.06 -19.68 -3.91
CA GLN A 190 3.43 -20.60 -4.85
C GLN A 190 4.51 -21.37 -5.61
N LEU A 191 4.22 -22.61 -5.98
CA LEU A 191 5.11 -23.58 -6.61
C LEU A 191 4.62 -23.92 -8.02
N ARG A 192 5.49 -23.87 -9.02
CA ARG A 192 5.21 -24.31 -10.39
C ARG A 192 6.15 -25.44 -10.79
N PHE A 193 5.56 -26.53 -11.27
CA PHE A 193 6.26 -27.77 -11.58
C PHE A 193 6.48 -27.88 -13.10
N PHE A 194 7.63 -28.38 -13.51
CA PHE A 194 8.03 -28.47 -14.90
C PHE A 194 8.54 -29.87 -15.25
N LEU A 195 8.25 -30.31 -16.48
CA LEU A 195 8.83 -31.49 -17.12
C LEU A 195 9.52 -31.05 -18.40
N GLY A 196 10.81 -31.33 -18.56
CA GLY A 196 11.62 -30.88 -19.68
C GLY A 196 11.71 -29.36 -19.83
N ASP A 197 12.17 -28.90 -20.99
CA ASP A 197 12.16 -27.48 -21.33
C ASP A 197 10.74 -27.06 -21.74
N ALA A 198 10.06 -26.32 -20.87
CA ALA A 198 8.71 -25.80 -21.07
C ALA A 198 8.67 -24.41 -21.72
N LYS A 199 9.80 -23.71 -21.77
CA LYS A 199 9.84 -22.31 -22.21
C LYS A 199 9.63 -22.23 -23.73
N LEU A 200 8.93 -21.19 -24.19
CA LEU A 200 8.80 -20.90 -25.62
C LEU A 200 10.08 -20.24 -26.14
N SER A 201 10.54 -20.70 -27.29
CA SER A 201 11.58 -20.03 -28.09
C SER A 201 11.02 -18.77 -28.77
N SER A 202 11.89 -17.84 -29.18
CA SER A 202 11.49 -16.66 -29.96
C SER A 202 10.69 -17.00 -31.23
N LYS A 203 10.89 -18.18 -31.82
CA LYS A 203 10.09 -18.64 -32.97
C LYS A 203 8.66 -18.99 -32.54
N GLU A 204 8.52 -19.78 -31.48
CA GLU A 204 7.21 -20.17 -30.94
C GLU A 204 6.44 -18.94 -30.42
N ILE A 205 7.11 -17.97 -29.80
CA ILE A 205 6.48 -16.71 -29.37
C ILE A 205 5.89 -15.96 -30.57
N ARG A 206 6.62 -15.85 -31.70
CA ARG A 206 6.11 -15.19 -32.91
C ARG A 206 4.87 -15.89 -33.46
N GLU A 207 4.94 -17.21 -33.61
CA GLU A 207 3.84 -18.03 -34.13
C GLU A 207 2.59 -17.97 -33.23
N GLU A 208 2.78 -17.89 -31.91
CA GLU A 208 1.70 -17.71 -30.96
C GLU A 208 1.09 -16.31 -31.04
N TYR A 209 1.92 -15.27 -31.03
CA TYR A 209 1.47 -13.88 -30.98
C TYR A 209 0.67 -13.46 -32.23
N GLU A 210 0.97 -14.06 -33.39
CA GLU A 210 0.18 -13.89 -34.62
C GLU A 210 -1.27 -14.36 -34.47
N LYS A 211 -1.51 -15.38 -33.64
CA LYS A 211 -2.84 -15.99 -33.46
C LYS A 211 -3.54 -15.45 -32.21
N ASN A 212 -2.79 -15.33 -31.12
CA ASN A 212 -3.26 -14.94 -29.80
C ASN A 212 -2.30 -13.86 -29.24
N PRO A 213 -2.52 -12.57 -29.59
CA PRO A 213 -1.72 -11.48 -29.04
C PRO A 213 -1.79 -11.45 -27.51
N ILE A 214 -0.65 -11.15 -26.87
CA ILE A 214 -0.50 -11.20 -25.41
C ILE A 214 -0.46 -9.80 -24.79
N LEU A 215 0.13 -8.82 -25.48
CA LEU A 215 0.30 -7.46 -24.99
C LEU A 215 -0.68 -6.52 -25.69
N PHE A 216 -1.34 -5.68 -24.91
CA PHE A 216 -2.34 -4.73 -25.38
C PHE A 216 -2.05 -3.33 -24.85
N SER A 217 -2.50 -2.32 -25.59
CA SER A 217 -2.49 -0.94 -25.14
C SER A 217 -3.50 -0.69 -24.02
N LYS A 218 -3.21 0.25 -23.12
CA LYS A 218 -4.19 0.69 -22.12
C LYS A 218 -5.38 1.35 -22.79
N ASN A 219 -6.59 1.03 -22.31
CA ASN A 219 -7.80 1.73 -22.69
C ASN A 219 -7.70 3.21 -22.30
N SER A 220 -7.71 4.10 -23.29
CA SER A 220 -7.78 5.54 -23.06
C SER A 220 -9.06 6.10 -23.67
N LYS A 221 -9.88 6.77 -22.85
CA LYS A 221 -11.03 7.60 -23.26
C LYS A 221 -11.87 7.03 -24.43
N GLY A 222 -12.45 5.85 -24.24
CA GLY A 222 -13.39 5.27 -25.22
C GLY A 222 -12.76 4.59 -26.44
N LYS A 223 -11.43 4.54 -26.56
CA LYS A 223 -10.76 3.65 -27.52
C LYS A 223 -10.70 2.22 -26.97
N LYS A 224 -10.96 1.24 -27.85
CA LYS A 224 -10.77 -0.18 -27.55
C LYS A 224 -9.28 -0.49 -27.39
N ALA A 225 -8.95 -1.43 -26.52
CA ALA A 225 -7.60 -1.96 -26.39
C ALA A 225 -7.19 -2.58 -27.73
N GLU A 226 -5.99 -2.22 -28.18
CA GLU A 226 -5.39 -2.73 -29.41
C GLU A 226 -4.19 -3.60 -29.05
N SER A 227 -4.01 -4.72 -29.75
CA SER A 227 -2.82 -5.55 -29.59
C SER A 227 -1.57 -4.76 -29.98
N LEU A 228 -0.56 -4.75 -29.12
CA LEU A 228 0.72 -4.10 -29.40
C LEU A 228 1.51 -4.93 -30.41
N PRO A 229 2.32 -4.31 -31.29
CA PRO A 229 3.18 -5.04 -32.20
C PRO A 229 4.24 -5.84 -31.42
N LEU A 230 4.54 -7.05 -31.89
CA LEU A 230 5.62 -7.87 -31.32
C LEU A 230 7.01 -7.26 -31.61
N ILE A 231 7.15 -6.57 -32.74
CA ILE A 231 8.38 -5.84 -33.11
C ILE A 231 8.61 -4.73 -32.07
N GLY A 232 9.74 -4.77 -31.38
CA GLY A 232 10.08 -3.87 -30.26
C GLY A 232 9.68 -4.39 -28.88
N SER A 233 8.82 -5.42 -28.80
CA SER A 233 8.34 -6.02 -27.54
C SER A 233 9.03 -7.35 -27.20
N MET A 234 9.86 -7.88 -28.08
CA MET A 234 10.50 -9.19 -27.89
C MET A 234 11.96 -9.04 -27.47
N VAL A 235 12.37 -9.78 -26.44
CA VAL A 235 13.73 -9.72 -25.88
C VAL A 235 14.14 -11.07 -25.28
N ASN A 236 15.31 -11.60 -25.66
CA ASN A 236 15.92 -12.82 -25.10
C ASN A 236 14.94 -13.99 -24.83
N ASP A 237 14.25 -14.44 -25.89
CA ASP A 237 13.21 -15.47 -25.84
C ASP A 237 12.09 -15.18 -24.83
N GLY A 238 11.64 -13.92 -24.78
CA GLY A 238 10.57 -13.46 -23.92
C GLY A 238 9.98 -12.14 -24.42
N LEU A 239 9.02 -11.61 -23.66
CA LEU A 239 8.37 -10.34 -23.93
C LEU A 239 8.84 -9.27 -22.95
N GLN A 240 9.21 -8.10 -23.43
CA GLN A 240 9.59 -6.95 -22.63
C GLN A 240 8.34 -6.29 -22.07
N ILE A 241 8.35 -5.98 -20.77
CA ILE A 241 7.31 -5.23 -20.08
C ILE A 241 7.92 -3.92 -19.59
N THR A 242 7.22 -2.81 -19.86
CA THR A 242 7.72 -1.46 -19.61
C THR A 242 6.91 -0.74 -18.54
N LEU A 243 7.49 0.29 -17.96
CA LEU A 243 6.91 1.05 -16.86
C LEU A 243 5.86 2.06 -17.34
N ASP A 244 4.71 2.15 -16.66
CA ASP A 244 3.74 3.22 -16.88
C ASP A 244 3.86 4.32 -15.83
N LEU A 245 4.28 5.50 -16.28
CA LEU A 245 4.23 6.74 -15.49
C LEU A 245 3.21 7.73 -16.05
N GLU A 246 2.19 7.29 -16.79
CA GLU A 246 1.14 8.18 -17.31
C GLU A 246 0.03 8.45 -16.30
N GLY A 247 -0.40 7.43 -15.57
CA GLY A 247 -1.48 7.52 -14.57
C GLY A 247 -2.87 7.82 -15.16
N ALA A 248 -3.09 7.47 -16.44
CA ALA A 248 -4.29 7.86 -17.19
C ALA A 248 -5.61 7.33 -16.59
N SER A 249 -5.57 6.15 -15.95
CA SER A 249 -6.73 5.50 -15.32
C SER A 249 -6.80 5.74 -13.80
N THR A 250 -5.86 6.49 -13.25
CA THR A 250 -5.62 6.62 -11.81
C THR A 250 -5.45 8.07 -11.37
N HIS A 251 -6.12 9.00 -12.06
CA HIS A 251 -6.13 10.44 -11.74
C HIS A 251 -4.72 11.05 -11.67
N GLY A 252 -3.80 10.58 -12.51
CA GLY A 252 -2.40 11.04 -12.54
C GLY A 252 -1.48 10.35 -11.52
N ILE A 253 -2.02 9.45 -10.68
CA ILE A 253 -1.22 8.65 -9.76
C ILE A 253 -0.51 7.54 -10.54
N VAL A 254 0.81 7.53 -10.50
CA VAL A 254 1.64 6.61 -11.28
C VAL A 254 2.22 5.47 -10.46
N GLY A 255 2.24 5.61 -9.14
CA GLY A 255 2.77 4.59 -8.24
C GLY A 255 2.24 4.78 -6.83
N LEU A 256 2.56 3.82 -5.96
CA LEU A 256 2.27 3.88 -4.53
C LEU A 256 3.56 3.62 -3.75
N ARG A 257 3.99 4.58 -2.92
CA ARG A 257 5.15 4.43 -2.02
C ARG A 257 4.70 3.90 -0.67
N ALA A 258 5.40 2.91 -0.13
CA ALA A 258 5.20 2.44 1.23
C ALA A 258 5.56 3.53 2.25
N ARG A 259 4.66 3.82 3.17
CA ARG A 259 4.89 4.71 4.32
C ARG A 259 5.53 3.94 5.46
N ASN A 260 6.19 4.68 6.36
CA ASN A 260 6.56 4.12 7.65
C ASN A 260 5.31 4.05 8.54
N ASN A 261 4.91 2.85 8.95
CA ASN A 261 3.80 2.65 9.87
C ASN A 261 4.17 1.53 10.87
N PRO A 262 4.18 1.81 12.18
CA PRO A 262 4.51 0.81 13.19
C PRO A 262 3.42 -0.23 13.41
N VAL A 263 2.16 0.05 13.00
CA VAL A 263 1.05 -0.89 13.12
C VAL A 263 1.29 -2.06 12.15
N PRO A 264 1.32 -3.31 12.64
CA PRO A 264 1.62 -4.46 11.79
C PRO A 264 0.45 -4.82 10.86
N ILE A 265 0.79 -5.32 9.67
CA ILE A 265 -0.18 -5.87 8.74
C ILE A 265 -0.39 -7.36 9.05
N ASP A 266 -1.60 -7.72 9.46
CA ASP A 266 -1.99 -9.11 9.64
C ASP A 266 -2.32 -9.79 8.31
N LEU A 267 -1.44 -10.69 7.86
CA LEU A 267 -1.58 -11.37 6.57
C LEU A 267 -2.70 -12.42 6.54
N SER A 268 -3.32 -12.72 7.69
CA SER A 268 -4.52 -13.56 7.75
C SER A 268 -5.82 -12.79 7.45
N LYS A 269 -5.77 -11.46 7.52
CA LYS A 269 -6.95 -10.60 7.41
C LYS A 269 -7.07 -9.96 6.03
N LYS A 270 -8.29 -9.88 5.50
CA LYS A 270 -8.58 -9.24 4.20
C LYS A 270 -9.36 -7.95 4.43
N GLY A 271 -8.97 -6.88 3.74
CA GLY A 271 -9.73 -5.62 3.75
C GLY A 271 -9.75 -4.87 5.09
N GLU A 272 -8.90 -5.20 6.07
CA GLU A 272 -8.95 -4.56 7.39
C GLU A 272 -8.13 -3.27 7.46
N ASN A 273 -7.04 -3.19 6.69
CA ASN A 273 -6.12 -2.06 6.75
C ASN A 273 -6.59 -0.88 5.90
N ASP A 274 -6.51 0.32 6.44
CA ASP A 274 -6.72 1.56 5.69
C ASP A 274 -5.50 1.85 4.80
N PRO A 275 -5.63 1.86 3.46
CA PRO A 275 -4.50 2.03 2.57
C PRO A 275 -3.68 3.30 2.80
N GLU A 276 -4.31 4.42 3.14
CA GLU A 276 -3.62 5.71 3.26
C GLU A 276 -2.64 5.75 4.44
N ARG A 277 -2.82 4.84 5.40
CA ARG A 277 -1.89 4.61 6.52
C ARG A 277 -0.65 3.79 6.15
N TYR A 278 -0.60 3.23 4.95
CA TYR A 278 0.53 2.36 4.56
C TYR A 278 1.10 2.74 3.21
N PHE A 279 0.34 3.46 2.39
CA PHE A 279 0.74 3.85 1.06
C PHE A 279 0.47 5.32 0.82
N GLU A 280 1.38 5.90 0.07
CA GLU A 280 1.30 7.24 -0.47
C GLU A 280 1.20 7.16 -1.98
N ALA A 281 0.20 7.84 -2.55
CA ALA A 281 0.11 8.00 -3.98
C ALA A 281 1.32 8.76 -4.52
N ILE A 282 1.86 8.42 -5.68
CA ILE A 282 2.92 9.19 -6.34
C ILE A 282 2.35 9.84 -7.58
N ILE A 283 2.48 11.16 -7.69
CA ILE A 283 2.16 11.93 -8.89
C ILE A 283 3.44 12.60 -9.39
N PRO A 284 3.86 12.41 -10.64
CA PRO A 284 5.04 13.06 -11.20
C PRO A 284 4.90 14.58 -11.18
N SER A 285 6.02 15.29 -11.03
CA SER A 285 6.03 16.75 -11.11
C SER A 285 5.50 17.21 -12.47
N SER A 286 4.59 18.18 -12.47
CA SER A 286 4.04 18.79 -13.69
C SER A 286 5.03 19.68 -14.45
N LEU A 287 6.24 19.86 -13.91
CA LEU A 287 7.26 20.78 -14.44
C LEU A 287 8.24 20.12 -15.43
N SER A 288 8.26 18.79 -15.56
CA SER A 288 9.06 18.10 -16.59
C SER A 288 8.19 17.63 -17.74
N SER A 289 8.66 17.85 -18.98
CA SER A 289 8.03 17.30 -20.19
C SER A 289 8.13 15.77 -20.26
N GLU A 290 9.12 15.20 -19.58
CA GLU A 290 9.33 13.76 -19.43
C GLU A 290 8.78 13.34 -18.07
N LYS A 291 7.75 12.47 -18.04
CA LYS A 291 7.21 11.96 -16.78
C LYS A 291 8.24 11.06 -16.11
N GLN A 292 8.84 11.57 -15.04
CA GLN A 292 9.89 10.90 -14.28
C GLN A 292 9.51 10.78 -12.80
N VAL A 293 9.99 9.72 -12.16
CA VAL A 293 9.88 9.52 -10.71
C VAL A 293 11.25 9.17 -10.16
N ILE A 294 11.66 9.87 -9.10
CA ILE A 294 12.86 9.52 -8.34
C ILE A 294 12.46 8.52 -7.25
N VAL A 295 13.02 7.32 -7.31
CA VAL A 295 12.89 6.28 -6.30
C VAL A 295 14.05 6.43 -5.33
N LYS A 296 13.75 6.72 -4.07
CA LYS A 296 14.75 7.01 -3.04
C LYS A 296 15.28 5.73 -2.38
N ARG A 297 16.53 5.80 -1.89
CA ARG A 297 17.19 4.74 -1.13
C ARG A 297 16.30 4.23 0.01
N GLY A 298 16.16 2.91 0.11
CA GLY A 298 15.45 2.25 1.22
C GLY A 298 13.93 2.46 1.24
N GLU A 299 13.37 3.07 0.19
CA GLU A 299 11.93 3.20 0.00
C GLU A 299 11.40 2.12 -0.96
N HIS A 300 10.13 1.76 -0.80
CA HIS A 300 9.50 0.65 -1.52
C HIS A 300 8.28 1.14 -2.27
N TYR A 301 8.14 0.75 -3.55
CA TYR A 301 7.13 1.31 -4.43
C TYR A 301 6.38 0.24 -5.22
N LEU A 302 5.09 0.47 -5.47
CA LEU A 302 4.30 -0.29 -6.43
C LEU A 302 4.11 0.55 -7.69
N PHE A 303 4.55 0.05 -8.83
CA PHE A 303 4.35 0.68 -10.13
C PHE A 303 3.66 -0.25 -11.11
N PRO A 304 2.76 0.25 -11.99
CA PRO A 304 2.14 -0.56 -13.02
C PRO A 304 3.00 -0.72 -14.28
N SER A 305 2.73 -1.76 -15.05
CA SER A 305 3.16 -1.87 -16.44
C SER A 305 2.43 -0.89 -17.34
N ARG A 306 3.05 -0.56 -18.47
CA ARG A 306 2.44 0.16 -19.59
C ARG A 306 1.57 -0.74 -20.46
N GLU A 307 1.94 -2.00 -20.59
CA GLU A 307 1.18 -3.00 -21.31
C GLU A 307 0.07 -3.58 -20.43
N VAL A 308 -1.09 -3.84 -21.03
CA VAL A 308 -2.12 -4.72 -20.47
C VAL A 308 -1.82 -6.13 -20.98
N LEU A 309 -1.68 -7.09 -20.08
CA LEU A 309 -1.42 -8.48 -20.44
C LEU A 309 -2.74 -9.24 -20.62
N SER A 310 -2.74 -10.22 -21.52
CA SER A 310 -3.79 -11.23 -21.64
C SER A 310 -3.12 -12.58 -21.93
N ILE A 311 -3.08 -13.47 -20.94
CA ILE A 311 -2.41 -14.77 -21.05
C ILE A 311 -3.36 -15.82 -21.63
N PRO A 312 -3.04 -16.45 -22.77
CA PRO A 312 -3.86 -17.51 -23.35
C PRO A 312 -4.03 -18.73 -22.42
N PRO A 313 -5.15 -19.48 -22.49
CA PRO A 313 -5.42 -20.61 -21.61
C PRO A 313 -4.40 -21.77 -21.66
N HIS A 314 -3.66 -21.91 -22.76
CA HIS A 314 -2.65 -22.95 -22.96
C HIS A 314 -1.22 -22.49 -22.63
N LEU A 315 -1.06 -21.32 -22.03
CA LEU A 315 0.22 -20.76 -21.64
C LEU A 315 0.21 -20.27 -20.20
N ALA A 316 1.35 -20.43 -19.54
CA ALA A 316 1.67 -19.75 -18.30
C ALA A 316 2.83 -18.77 -18.54
N ALA A 317 3.03 -17.80 -17.65
CA ALA A 317 4.16 -16.88 -17.75
C ALA A 317 4.88 -16.69 -16.41
N GLU A 318 6.11 -16.19 -16.47
CA GLU A 318 6.90 -15.78 -15.31
C GLU A 318 7.58 -14.46 -15.63
N LEU A 319 7.38 -13.46 -14.78
CA LEU A 319 8.18 -12.23 -14.84
C LEU A 319 9.58 -12.55 -14.33
N ARG A 320 10.59 -12.16 -15.10
CA ARG A 320 12.01 -12.33 -14.82
C ARG A 320 12.69 -10.98 -14.88
N ARG A 321 13.67 -10.78 -14.00
CA ARG A 321 14.53 -9.60 -14.04
C ARG A 321 15.20 -9.51 -15.40
N HIS A 322 15.14 -8.33 -16.02
CA HIS A 322 15.81 -8.05 -17.29
C HIS A 322 17.17 -7.40 -17.02
N SER A 323 18.26 -7.98 -17.53
CA SER A 323 19.64 -7.66 -17.09
C SER A 323 20.57 -7.17 -18.21
N HIS A 324 20.10 -6.37 -19.17
CA HIS A 324 21.00 -5.69 -20.13
C HIS A 324 20.71 -4.19 -20.30
N GLU A 325 19.47 -3.75 -20.16
CA GLU A 325 19.09 -2.33 -20.08
C GLU A 325 18.12 -2.05 -18.90
N GLY A 326 17.77 -3.11 -18.17
CA GLY A 326 16.97 -3.06 -16.95
C GLY A 326 17.88 -2.83 -15.74
N ILE A 327 17.34 -2.18 -14.73
CA ILE A 327 18.21 -1.51 -13.78
C ILE A 327 18.86 -2.50 -12.81
N GLU A 328 20.20 -2.58 -12.90
CA GLU A 328 21.03 -3.33 -11.97
C GLU A 328 20.76 -2.92 -10.52
N GLY A 329 20.72 -3.91 -9.63
CA GLY A 329 20.58 -3.71 -8.18
C GLY A 329 19.15 -3.70 -7.62
N ARG A 330 18.14 -3.40 -8.45
CA ARG A 330 16.76 -3.26 -7.99
C ARG A 330 16.09 -4.60 -7.72
N SER A 331 15.43 -4.72 -6.57
CA SER A 331 14.59 -5.89 -6.30
C SER A 331 13.18 -5.60 -6.77
N HIS A 332 12.76 -6.24 -7.86
CA HIS A 332 11.36 -6.59 -8.06
C HIS A 332 11.14 -8.08 -7.86
N ASP A 333 10.00 -8.42 -7.26
CA ASP A 333 9.62 -9.79 -6.99
C ASP A 333 9.07 -10.39 -8.28
N ALA A 334 9.94 -11.11 -8.98
CA ALA A 334 9.61 -11.94 -10.12
C ALA A 334 8.45 -12.90 -9.77
N GLY A 335 7.33 -12.77 -10.48
CA GLY A 335 6.06 -13.43 -10.18
C GLY A 335 5.62 -14.42 -11.25
N PHE A 336 4.94 -15.50 -10.84
CA PHE A 336 4.17 -16.32 -11.77
C PHE A 336 2.91 -15.58 -12.25
N VAL A 337 2.60 -15.76 -13.52
CA VAL A 337 1.33 -15.36 -14.15
C VAL A 337 0.64 -16.63 -14.64
N ASP A 338 -0.61 -16.82 -14.23
CA ASP A 338 -1.37 -18.03 -14.53
C ASP A 338 -2.15 -17.91 -15.85
N PRO A 339 -2.45 -19.05 -16.50
CA PRO A 339 -3.35 -19.11 -17.66
C PRO A 339 -4.67 -18.35 -17.44
N GLY A 340 -5.05 -17.48 -18.38
CA GLY A 340 -6.27 -16.67 -18.31
C GLY A 340 -6.14 -15.30 -17.64
N PHE A 341 -4.98 -14.98 -17.05
CA PHE A 341 -4.76 -13.67 -16.44
C PHE A 341 -4.95 -12.54 -17.47
N ASN A 342 -5.68 -11.50 -17.08
CA ASN A 342 -5.84 -10.27 -17.86
C ASN A 342 -5.68 -9.05 -16.93
N GLY A 343 -4.89 -8.05 -17.34
CA GLY A 343 -4.73 -6.79 -16.60
C GLY A 343 -3.32 -6.20 -16.67
N ASP A 344 -3.14 -5.07 -16.01
CA ASP A 344 -1.82 -4.46 -15.80
C ASP A 344 -0.97 -5.38 -14.90
N MET A 345 0.33 -5.47 -15.16
CA MET A 345 1.27 -6.00 -14.15
C MET A 345 1.56 -4.91 -13.12
N VAL A 346 1.81 -5.33 -11.89
CA VAL A 346 2.30 -4.45 -10.83
C VAL A 346 3.66 -4.95 -10.40
N PHE A 347 4.58 -4.02 -10.27
CA PHE A 347 5.97 -4.25 -9.92
C PHE A 347 6.26 -3.63 -8.57
N GLU A 348 6.84 -4.44 -7.71
CA GLU A 348 7.47 -4.02 -6.48
C GLU A 348 8.85 -3.47 -6.82
N ILE A 349 9.09 -2.17 -6.73
CA ILE A 349 10.42 -1.59 -6.99
C ILE A 349 11.00 -1.09 -5.67
N SER A 350 12.16 -1.63 -5.31
CA SER A 350 12.99 -1.14 -4.22
C SER A 350 14.42 -0.99 -4.73
N PRO A 351 15.02 0.21 -4.65
CA PRO A 351 16.42 0.38 -5.00
C PRO A 351 17.29 -0.25 -3.92
N ASP A 352 18.53 -0.51 -4.30
CA ASP A 352 19.62 -0.89 -3.42
C ASP A 352 19.78 0.16 -2.31
N GLU A 353 20.44 -0.25 -1.22
CA GLU A 353 20.70 0.67 -0.13
C GLU A 353 21.73 1.76 -0.48
N GLU A 354 22.27 1.89 -1.70
CA GLU A 354 23.34 2.87 -1.95
C GLU A 354 23.00 3.94 -2.99
N THR A 355 21.92 3.76 -3.76
CA THR A 355 21.65 4.60 -4.93
C THR A 355 20.21 5.09 -4.99
N GLU A 356 20.05 6.36 -5.35
CA GLU A 356 18.78 6.87 -5.86
C GLU A 356 18.66 6.60 -7.35
N VAL A 357 17.42 6.60 -7.82
CA VAL A 357 17.06 6.02 -9.10
C VAL A 357 16.08 6.94 -9.79
N VAL A 358 16.34 7.27 -11.06
CA VAL A 358 15.34 7.89 -11.92
C VAL A 358 14.61 6.80 -12.70
N LEU A 359 13.29 6.84 -12.65
CA LEU A 359 12.40 6.06 -13.49
C LEU A 359 11.79 6.94 -14.56
N GLU A 360 11.78 6.45 -15.80
CA GLU A 360 11.21 7.13 -16.96
C GLU A 360 10.03 6.32 -17.52
N ASN A 361 9.01 7.03 -17.98
CA ASN A 361 7.86 6.40 -18.63
C ASN A 361 8.29 5.57 -19.84
N GLY A 362 7.81 4.33 -19.93
CA GLY A 362 8.12 3.41 -21.03
C GLY A 362 9.49 2.73 -20.93
N MET A 363 10.26 2.95 -19.86
CA MET A 363 11.53 2.26 -19.70
C MET A 363 11.33 0.73 -19.52
N PRO A 364 12.23 -0.11 -20.05
CA PRO A 364 12.21 -1.56 -19.80
C PRO A 364 12.35 -1.86 -18.32
N LEU A 365 11.43 -2.66 -17.77
CA LEU A 365 11.46 -3.01 -16.34
C LEU A 365 11.67 -4.51 -16.11
N SER A 366 11.01 -5.34 -16.90
CA SER A 366 11.06 -6.80 -16.74
C SER A 366 10.98 -7.49 -18.09
N LYS A 367 11.45 -8.73 -18.12
CA LYS A 367 11.14 -9.68 -19.18
C LYS A 367 10.07 -10.64 -18.70
N MET A 368 9.19 -11.10 -19.56
CA MET A 368 8.22 -12.15 -19.30
C MET A 368 8.57 -13.37 -20.14
N ASP A 369 8.91 -14.47 -19.47
CA ASP A 369 9.10 -15.77 -20.10
C ASP A 369 7.73 -16.47 -20.20
N LEU A 370 7.46 -17.10 -21.35
CA LEU A 370 6.24 -17.86 -21.60
C LEU A 370 6.54 -19.36 -21.55
N PHE A 371 5.60 -20.13 -20.99
CA PHE A 371 5.71 -21.57 -20.83
C PHE A 371 4.50 -22.27 -21.41
N ARG A 372 4.75 -23.34 -22.17
CA ARG A 372 3.72 -24.27 -22.61
C ARG A 372 3.20 -25.05 -21.41
N THR A 373 1.89 -25.14 -21.26
CA THR A 373 1.26 -26.00 -20.26
C THR A 373 1.14 -27.45 -20.76
N SER A 374 0.98 -28.41 -19.85
CA SER A 374 0.71 -29.82 -20.19
C SER A 374 -0.58 -29.98 -21.00
N GLU A 375 -1.59 -29.22 -20.62
CA GLU A 375 -2.91 -29.10 -21.25
C GLU A 375 -3.54 -27.77 -20.81
N ILE A 376 -4.78 -27.51 -21.23
CA ILE A 376 -5.53 -26.35 -20.71
C ILE A 376 -5.99 -26.69 -19.28
N PRO A 377 -5.71 -25.85 -18.27
CA PRO A 377 -6.20 -26.06 -16.91
C PRO A 377 -7.72 -26.18 -16.86
N ASP A 378 -8.22 -27.03 -15.96
CA ASP A 378 -9.66 -27.19 -15.72
C ASP A 378 -10.31 -25.99 -15.01
N LYS A 379 -9.50 -25.03 -14.57
CA LYS A 379 -9.89 -23.71 -14.07
C LYS A 379 -8.86 -22.68 -14.50
N LEU A 380 -9.32 -21.54 -14.99
CA LEU A 380 -8.47 -20.43 -15.41
C LEU A 380 -8.45 -19.32 -14.37
N TYR A 381 -7.43 -18.47 -14.46
CA TYR A 381 -7.37 -17.27 -13.64
C TYR A 381 -8.50 -16.31 -14.07
N GLY A 382 -9.39 -15.96 -13.13
CA GLY A 382 -10.58 -15.16 -13.37
C GLY A 382 -11.88 -15.96 -13.32
N ASP A 383 -11.82 -17.29 -13.33
CA ASP A 383 -13.00 -18.13 -13.13
C ASP A 383 -13.58 -17.95 -11.71
N LYS A 384 -14.89 -18.16 -11.57
CA LYS A 384 -15.59 -17.98 -10.27
C LYS A 384 -15.01 -18.82 -9.13
N ASP A 385 -14.46 -19.98 -9.46
CA ASP A 385 -13.88 -20.92 -8.50
C ASP A 385 -12.36 -20.69 -8.27
N ALA A 386 -11.76 -19.70 -8.95
CA ALA A 386 -10.36 -19.30 -8.77
C ALA A 386 -10.23 -18.09 -7.84
N ALA A 387 -9.21 -18.08 -6.98
CA ALA A 387 -8.93 -16.97 -6.06
C ALA A 387 -8.25 -15.77 -6.78
N SER A 388 -8.93 -15.19 -7.77
CA SER A 388 -8.36 -14.23 -8.73
C SER A 388 -8.49 -12.78 -8.30
N ASN A 389 -7.80 -12.43 -7.20
CA ASN A 389 -7.84 -11.08 -6.60
C ASN A 389 -7.37 -9.94 -7.54
N TYR A 390 -6.69 -10.28 -8.64
CA TYR A 390 -5.96 -9.33 -9.49
C TYR A 390 -6.41 -9.36 -10.96
N GLN A 391 -7.48 -10.10 -11.27
CA GLN A 391 -8.05 -10.10 -12.63
C GLN A 391 -8.63 -8.73 -12.97
N GLY A 392 -8.32 -8.25 -14.18
CA GLY A 392 -8.77 -6.96 -14.68
C GLY A 392 -8.18 -5.76 -13.93
N GLN A 393 -7.08 -5.92 -13.20
CA GLN A 393 -6.48 -4.83 -12.45
C GLN A 393 -5.92 -3.75 -13.37
N THR A 394 -5.97 -2.50 -12.88
CA THR A 394 -5.45 -1.32 -13.58
C THR A 394 -4.67 -0.44 -12.61
N GLY A 395 -3.57 0.16 -13.11
CA GLY A 395 -2.71 1.03 -12.34
C GLY A 395 -1.95 0.32 -11.21
N PRO A 396 -1.24 1.07 -10.34
CA PRO A 396 -0.63 0.46 -9.17
C PRO A 396 -1.73 -0.15 -8.29
N LYS A 397 -1.51 -1.35 -7.76
CA LYS A 397 -2.54 -2.07 -6.99
C LYS A 397 -1.95 -2.54 -5.68
N ILE A 398 -2.63 -2.27 -4.56
CA ILE A 398 -2.27 -2.75 -3.21
C ILE A 398 -2.80 -4.17 -2.93
N SER A 399 -2.29 -4.77 -1.86
CA SER A 399 -2.65 -6.15 -1.48
C SER A 399 -4.11 -6.28 -1.02
N LYS A 400 -4.62 -7.52 -1.02
CA LYS A 400 -5.97 -7.86 -0.52
C LYS A 400 -6.17 -7.59 0.97
N HIS A 401 -5.10 -7.32 1.71
CA HIS A 401 -5.11 -7.02 3.15
C HIS A 401 -5.64 -5.61 3.47
N PHE A 402 -5.82 -4.78 2.44
CA PHE A 402 -6.26 -3.40 2.56
C PHE A 402 -7.68 -3.21 2.00
N LYS A 403 -8.37 -2.19 2.50
CA LYS A 403 -9.60 -1.67 1.87
C LYS A 403 -9.30 -1.18 0.44
N PRO A 404 -10.30 -1.02 -0.43
CA PRO A 404 -10.06 -0.45 -1.76
C PRO A 404 -9.36 0.91 -1.70
N PHE A 405 -8.31 1.10 -2.51
CA PHE A 405 -7.61 2.38 -2.62
C PHE A 405 -8.43 3.38 -3.45
N ASP A 406 -8.67 4.57 -2.91
CA ASP A 406 -9.42 5.62 -3.59
C ASP A 406 -8.47 6.59 -4.31
N PHE A 407 -8.21 6.33 -5.60
CA PHE A 407 -7.32 7.17 -6.41
C PHE A 407 -7.82 8.61 -6.56
N ALA A 408 -9.13 8.82 -6.63
CA ALA A 408 -9.69 10.16 -6.81
C ALA A 408 -9.46 11.02 -5.57
N MET A 409 -9.67 10.44 -4.39
CA MET A 409 -9.42 11.08 -3.11
C MET A 409 -7.92 11.32 -2.88
N ALA A 410 -7.10 10.28 -3.09
CA ALA A 410 -5.65 10.37 -2.92
C ALA A 410 -5.03 11.44 -3.84
N ALA A 411 -5.48 11.56 -5.08
CA ALA A 411 -4.94 12.56 -6.01
C ALA A 411 -5.22 14.01 -5.58
N LYS A 412 -6.35 14.25 -4.90
CA LYS A 412 -6.70 15.57 -4.34
C LYS A 412 -5.95 15.89 -3.07
N ASN A 413 -5.75 14.89 -2.24
CA ASN A 413 -5.08 15.03 -0.95
C ASN A 413 -3.55 14.84 -1.04
N TYR A 414 -3.01 14.47 -2.21
CA TYR A 414 -1.58 14.14 -2.41
C TYR A 414 -0.66 15.25 -1.89
N SER A 415 -0.97 16.51 -2.14
CA SER A 415 -0.18 17.64 -1.63
C SER A 415 -0.32 17.87 -0.13
N LYS A 416 -1.40 17.41 0.51
CA LYS A 416 -1.76 17.77 1.89
C LYS A 416 -1.07 16.90 2.95
N LEU A 417 -0.83 15.61 2.68
CA LEU A 417 -0.32 14.67 3.70
C LEU A 417 1.21 14.67 3.87
N ASP A 418 1.97 14.95 2.81
CA ASP A 418 3.43 15.09 2.84
C ASP A 418 3.90 16.53 3.12
N THR A 419 2.95 17.44 3.37
CA THR A 419 3.26 18.80 3.79
C THR A 419 3.86 18.77 5.20
N LEU A 420 5.02 19.41 5.35
CA LEU A 420 5.61 19.70 6.66
C LEU A 420 4.82 20.80 7.35
N VAL A 421 4.22 20.44 8.48
CA VAL A 421 3.41 21.33 9.32
C VAL A 421 4.14 21.62 10.63
N ILE A 422 3.92 22.80 11.20
CA ILE A 422 4.47 23.11 12.52
C ILE A 422 3.73 22.28 13.57
N VAL A 423 4.48 21.74 14.51
CA VAL A 423 3.97 21.02 15.68
C VAL A 423 4.72 21.48 16.93
N GLN A 424 4.12 21.23 18.08
CA GLN A 424 4.75 21.44 19.38
C GLN A 424 4.37 20.31 20.35
N ASP A 425 5.22 20.06 21.34
CA ASP A 425 4.95 19.14 22.45
C ASP A 425 3.58 19.48 23.07
N ALA A 426 2.70 18.48 23.13
CA ALA A 426 1.36 18.62 23.67
C ALA A 426 1.38 19.19 25.09
N LYS A 427 2.35 18.81 25.93
CA LYS A 427 2.49 19.33 27.30
C LYS A 427 2.81 20.82 27.30
N ILE A 428 3.66 21.30 26.40
CA ILE A 428 4.00 22.73 26.30
C ILE A 428 2.73 23.52 25.96
N LEU A 429 1.99 23.11 24.92
CA LEU A 429 0.78 23.83 24.50
C LEU A 429 -0.33 23.77 25.54
N LEU A 430 -0.54 22.60 26.18
CA LEU A 430 -1.56 22.44 27.20
C LEU A 430 -1.22 23.15 28.51
N ASN A 431 0.07 23.42 28.81
CA ASN A 431 0.47 24.22 29.97
C ASN A 431 0.08 25.70 29.85
N HIS A 432 -0.15 26.20 28.62
CA HIS A 432 -0.70 27.55 28.41
C HIS A 432 -2.19 27.65 28.74
N ARG A 433 -2.85 26.55 29.09
CA ARG A 433 -4.28 26.48 29.37
C ARG A 433 -4.56 26.13 30.82
N LYS A 434 -5.61 26.72 31.40
CA LYS A 434 -6.14 26.28 32.69
C LYS A 434 -7.14 25.15 32.51
N LYS A 435 -7.91 25.19 31.43
CA LYS A 435 -8.89 24.16 31.08
C LYS A 435 -8.24 23.08 30.22
N ARG A 436 -8.41 21.83 30.64
CA ARG A 436 -7.96 20.68 29.86
C ARG A 436 -8.72 20.52 28.54
N GLU A 437 -10.00 20.88 28.48
CA GLU A 437 -10.88 20.67 27.32
C GLU A 437 -11.71 21.93 27.04
N GLY A 438 -12.17 22.11 25.81
CA GLY A 438 -13.05 23.18 25.38
C GLY A 438 -12.34 24.46 24.94
N PHE A 439 -13.08 25.57 24.89
CA PHE A 439 -12.54 26.89 24.58
C PHE A 439 -12.14 27.67 25.86
N GLU A 440 -11.05 28.42 25.76
CA GLU A 440 -10.53 29.28 26.83
C GLU A 440 -9.94 30.58 26.23
N PHE A 441 -10.40 31.73 26.75
CA PHE A 441 -9.80 33.04 26.47
C PHE A 441 -8.40 33.13 27.07
N ILE A 442 -7.45 33.64 26.29
CA ILE A 442 -6.07 33.84 26.73
C ILE A 442 -5.60 35.23 26.30
N GLU A 443 -5.13 36.02 27.26
CA GLU A 443 -4.69 37.40 27.05
C GLU A 443 -3.37 37.68 27.76
N GLY A 444 -2.81 38.88 27.51
CA GLY A 444 -1.63 39.38 28.22
C GLY A 444 -0.35 38.63 27.87
N ASP A 445 0.48 38.34 28.87
CA ASP A 445 1.79 37.72 28.65
C ASP A 445 1.70 36.22 28.30
N LEU A 446 0.64 35.55 28.75
CA LEU A 446 0.40 34.14 28.44
C LEU A 446 0.17 33.91 26.93
N SER A 447 -0.58 34.81 26.27
CA SER A 447 -0.78 34.73 24.81
C SER A 447 0.54 34.93 24.05
N LYS A 448 1.38 35.88 24.48
CA LYS A 448 2.68 36.14 23.85
C LYS A 448 3.60 34.94 23.98
N GLU A 449 3.62 34.31 25.16
CA GLU A 449 4.48 33.16 25.44
C GLU A 449 4.06 31.93 24.62
N LEU A 450 2.76 31.64 24.53
CA LEU A 450 2.21 30.62 23.63
C LEU A 450 2.63 30.83 22.18
N ILE A 451 2.48 32.05 21.66
CA ILE A 451 2.84 32.38 20.28
C ILE A 451 4.35 32.20 20.05
N ILE A 452 5.19 32.55 21.03
CA ILE A 452 6.65 32.30 20.97
C ILE A 452 6.96 30.80 20.95
N ASP A 453 6.29 30.01 21.79
CA ASP A 453 6.48 28.56 21.83
C ASP A 453 6.12 27.89 20.52
N ILE A 454 5.12 28.41 19.81
CA ILE A 454 4.76 27.90 18.48
C ILE A 454 5.74 28.42 17.42
N GLN A 455 5.86 29.75 17.25
CA GLN A 455 6.63 30.37 16.16
C GLN A 455 8.13 30.09 16.22
N LYS A 456 8.72 30.07 17.42
CA LYS A 456 10.18 30.02 17.61
C LYS A 456 10.68 28.69 18.16
N ARG A 457 9.85 27.97 18.91
CA ARG A 457 10.23 26.70 19.54
C ARG A 457 9.48 25.49 18.98
N GLY A 458 8.51 25.71 18.10
CA GLY A 458 7.88 24.65 17.32
C GLY A 458 8.86 24.05 16.33
N PHE A 459 8.56 22.85 15.86
CA PHE A 459 9.35 22.15 14.86
C PHE A 459 8.45 21.59 13.77
N PHE A 460 9.04 21.24 12.62
CA PHE A 460 8.29 20.73 11.48
C PHE A 460 8.27 19.20 11.50
N LYS A 461 7.07 18.64 11.31
CA LYS A 461 6.86 17.20 11.13
C LYS A 461 5.90 16.99 9.95
N SER A 462 5.97 15.83 9.31
CA SER A 462 5.00 15.51 8.25
C SER A 462 3.61 15.46 8.85
N ARG A 463 2.63 16.10 8.21
CA ARG A 463 1.23 16.07 8.66
C ARG A 463 0.75 14.64 8.89
N TYR A 464 1.08 13.75 7.96
CA TYR A 464 0.77 12.32 8.05
C TYR A 464 1.19 11.70 9.39
N GLU A 465 2.43 11.97 9.85
CA GLU A 465 2.94 11.39 11.10
C GLU A 465 2.31 12.00 12.36
N CYS A 466 1.62 13.14 12.23
CA CYS A 466 0.99 13.86 13.33
C CYS A 466 -0.48 13.48 13.52
N GLU A 467 -1.16 13.00 12.48
CA GLU A 467 -2.60 12.67 12.54
C GLU A 467 -2.92 11.51 13.50
N ASP A 468 -1.92 10.71 13.88
CA ASP A 468 -2.04 9.59 14.84
C ASP A 468 -1.11 9.74 16.08
N ASP A 469 -0.49 10.91 16.30
CA ASP A 469 0.46 11.14 17.42
C ASP A 469 -0.03 12.21 18.39
N THR A 470 -0.60 11.80 19.52
CA THR A 470 -1.14 12.71 20.54
C THR A 470 -0.07 13.36 21.44
N LEU A 471 1.21 13.02 21.27
CA LEU A 471 2.31 13.66 22.04
C LEU A 471 2.74 14.99 21.42
N VAL A 472 2.40 15.20 20.15
CA VAL A 472 2.61 16.47 19.44
C VAL A 472 1.25 17.00 19.02
N LEU A 473 1.00 18.28 19.26
CA LEU A 473 -0.20 18.93 18.74
C LEU A 473 0.15 19.83 17.58
N GLN A 474 -0.73 19.82 16.59
CA GLN A 474 -0.69 20.68 15.41
C GLN A 474 -1.43 21.98 15.71
N PRO A 475 -0.75 23.15 15.84
CA PRO A 475 -1.43 24.41 16.04
C PRO A 475 -2.18 24.82 14.77
N ILE A 476 -3.48 25.08 14.91
CA ILE A 476 -4.37 25.46 13.80
C ILE A 476 -4.91 26.87 14.07
N PRO A 477 -4.42 27.88 13.34
CA PRO A 477 -5.07 29.19 13.30
C PRO A 477 -6.48 29.05 12.73
N TYR A 478 -7.48 29.45 13.53
CA TYR A 478 -8.90 29.29 13.23
C TYR A 478 -9.63 30.62 13.45
N VAL A 479 -10.07 31.25 12.35
CA VAL A 479 -10.64 32.60 12.32
C VAL A 479 -12.15 32.54 12.29
N LEU A 480 -12.78 33.26 13.22
CA LEU A 480 -14.20 33.61 13.18
C LEU A 480 -14.37 34.97 12.50
N PHE A 481 -15.33 35.08 11.58
CA PHE A 481 -15.65 36.33 10.89
C PHE A 481 -16.98 36.87 11.39
N PHE A 482 -16.95 38.03 12.07
CA PHE A 482 -18.13 38.74 12.55
C PHE A 482 -18.49 39.88 11.59
N GLY A 483 -19.78 40.19 11.53
CA GLY A 483 -20.29 41.29 10.74
C GLY A 483 -21.42 42.04 11.46
N PRO A 484 -22.04 43.01 10.79
CA PRO A 484 -22.95 43.93 11.44
C PRO A 484 -24.19 43.22 11.99
N ASN A 485 -24.77 43.78 13.06
CA ASN A 485 -25.94 43.26 13.75
C ASN A 485 -25.74 41.84 14.31
N GLU A 486 -24.64 41.65 15.06
CA GLU A 486 -24.33 40.40 15.77
C GLU A 486 -24.40 39.17 14.87
N LYS A 487 -23.84 39.28 13.66
CA LYS A 487 -23.77 38.17 12.71
C LYS A 487 -22.38 37.55 12.72
N VAL A 488 -22.33 36.24 12.52
CA VAL A 488 -21.09 35.49 12.30
C VAL A 488 -21.20 34.70 11.00
N PHE A 489 -20.08 34.58 10.28
CA PHE A 489 -20.01 33.77 9.09
C PHE A 489 -20.14 32.29 9.46
N ALA A 490 -21.03 31.59 8.78
CA ALA A 490 -21.27 30.17 8.97
C ALA A 490 -21.44 29.50 7.60
N TYR A 491 -21.07 28.23 7.51
CA TYR A 491 -21.17 27.47 6.28
C TYR A 491 -21.23 25.97 6.54
N VAL A 492 -21.64 25.20 5.53
CA VAL A 492 -21.68 23.74 5.57
C VAL A 492 -20.53 23.19 4.72
N ARG A 493 -19.71 22.29 5.28
CA ARG A 493 -18.66 21.61 4.50
C ARG A 493 -19.30 20.67 3.47
N SER A 494 -18.81 20.69 2.23
CA SER A 494 -19.35 19.83 1.17
C SER A 494 -19.32 18.36 1.58
N SER A 495 -20.41 17.65 1.31
CA SER A 495 -20.50 16.20 1.44
C SER A 495 -20.00 15.45 0.20
N ASP A 496 -19.60 16.18 -0.85
CA ASP A 496 -19.02 15.58 -2.04
C ASP A 496 -17.52 15.30 -1.79
N PRO A 497 -17.08 14.03 -1.80
CA PRO A 497 -15.66 13.69 -1.66
C PRO A 497 -14.77 14.22 -2.79
N VAL A 498 -15.37 14.69 -3.87
CA VAL A 498 -14.68 15.43 -4.93
C VAL A 498 -14.41 16.87 -4.48
N GLU A 499 -15.27 17.49 -3.70
CA GLU A 499 -15.15 18.90 -3.32
C GLU A 499 -14.48 19.09 -1.97
N TYR A 500 -14.51 18.10 -1.08
CA TYR A 500 -13.87 18.16 0.22
C TYR A 500 -13.17 16.85 0.61
N GLY A 501 -11.93 16.95 1.08
CA GLY A 501 -11.03 15.81 1.26
C GLY A 501 -11.15 15.08 2.61
N ASP A 502 -11.82 15.67 3.61
CA ASP A 502 -11.98 15.07 4.94
C ASP A 502 -13.42 14.60 5.17
N ARG A 503 -13.64 13.30 4.95
CA ARG A 503 -14.95 12.65 5.09
C ARG A 503 -15.57 12.79 6.47
N ARG A 504 -14.76 13.06 7.50
CA ARG A 504 -15.22 13.17 8.90
C ARG A 504 -16.07 14.43 9.12
N LEU A 505 -15.95 15.45 8.26
CA LEU A 505 -16.62 16.75 8.40
C LEU A 505 -17.70 17.00 7.34
N PHE A 506 -18.03 16.01 6.50
CA PHE A 506 -19.04 16.13 5.45
C PHE A 506 -20.41 16.57 6.00
N GLY A 507 -20.99 17.61 5.39
CA GLY A 507 -22.34 18.08 5.72
C GLY A 507 -22.47 18.79 7.06
N LYS A 508 -21.36 19.05 7.77
CA LYS A 508 -21.40 19.69 9.08
C LYS A 508 -21.32 21.21 8.99
N LEU A 509 -22.02 21.88 9.89
CA LEU A 509 -21.92 23.33 10.09
C LEU A 509 -20.56 23.68 10.72
N SER A 510 -19.89 24.65 10.11
CA SER A 510 -18.61 25.22 10.54
C SER A 510 -18.72 26.75 10.66
N LEU A 511 -18.09 27.32 11.69
CA LEU A 511 -18.08 28.77 11.93
C LEU A 511 -16.73 29.43 11.62
N GLY A 512 -15.64 28.68 11.70
CA GLY A 512 -14.32 29.23 11.44
C GLY A 512 -13.63 28.66 10.21
N LEU A 513 -12.69 29.46 9.74
CA LEU A 513 -11.81 29.19 8.61
C LEU A 513 -10.40 28.98 9.15
N GLY A 514 -9.73 27.92 8.74
CA GLY A 514 -8.43 27.58 9.32
C GLY A 514 -7.81 26.33 8.75
N GLY A 515 -6.50 26.21 8.98
CA GLY A 515 -5.72 25.10 8.46
C GLY A 515 -4.34 24.99 9.07
N HIS A 516 -3.53 24.12 8.49
CA HIS A 516 -2.21 23.80 9.05
C HIS A 516 -1.19 24.87 8.68
N ILE A 517 -0.37 25.26 9.66
CA ILE A 517 0.78 26.13 9.44
C ILE A 517 1.88 25.32 8.75
N ARG A 518 2.26 25.72 7.53
CA ARG A 518 3.22 25.02 6.68
C ARG A 518 4.62 25.61 6.83
N LYS A 519 5.65 24.82 6.50
CA LYS A 519 7.05 25.30 6.46
C LYS A 519 7.25 26.53 5.57
N ASN A 520 6.49 26.65 4.49
CA ASN A 520 6.58 27.77 3.55
C ASN A 520 5.88 29.05 4.04
N ASP A 521 5.14 28.99 5.17
CA ASP A 521 4.53 30.18 5.78
C ASP A 521 5.54 31.04 6.54
N GLY A 522 6.81 30.61 6.65
CA GLY A 522 7.83 31.37 7.39
C GLY A 522 8.21 32.71 6.73
N PRO A 523 8.84 33.63 7.49
CA PRO A 523 9.27 33.48 8.88
C PRO A 523 8.20 33.85 9.93
N ASP A 524 7.08 34.47 9.53
CA ASP A 524 5.94 34.74 10.43
C ASP A 524 4.84 33.70 10.18
N TYR A 525 5.08 32.49 10.68
CA TYR A 525 4.35 31.28 10.33
C TYR A 525 2.84 31.38 10.59
N ILE A 526 2.44 31.86 11.77
CA ILE A 526 1.01 31.92 12.15
C ILE A 526 0.28 32.96 11.30
N LYS A 527 0.86 34.15 11.16
CA LYS A 527 0.24 35.25 10.42
C LYS A 527 0.08 34.90 8.94
N ASN A 528 1.15 34.40 8.32
CA ASN A 528 1.14 34.04 6.91
C ASN A 528 0.21 32.84 6.64
N CYS A 529 0.10 31.89 7.58
CA CYS A 529 -0.89 30.82 7.50
C CYS A 529 -2.33 31.37 7.55
N LEU A 530 -2.63 32.29 8.48
CA LEU A 530 -3.95 32.95 8.57
C LEU A 530 -4.32 33.65 7.27
N GLU A 531 -3.40 34.45 6.72
CA GLU A 531 -3.61 35.14 5.45
C GLU A 531 -3.84 34.13 4.31
N ARG A 532 -2.99 33.11 4.19
CA ARG A 532 -3.11 32.08 3.15
C ARG A 532 -4.43 31.34 3.22
N GLU A 533 -4.79 30.76 4.37
CA GLU A 533 -6.02 29.97 4.52
C GLU A 533 -7.26 30.85 4.27
N LEU A 534 -7.29 32.09 4.79
CA LEU A 534 -8.42 32.98 4.60
C LEU A 534 -8.64 33.36 3.13
N PHE A 535 -7.58 33.74 2.41
CA PHE A 535 -7.69 34.17 1.01
C PHE A 535 -7.83 33.01 0.01
N GLU A 536 -7.47 31.78 0.42
CA GLU A 536 -7.76 30.54 -0.30
C GLU A 536 -9.25 30.18 -0.20
N GLU A 537 -9.84 30.23 1.01
CA GLU A 537 -11.22 29.72 1.24
C GLU A 537 -12.33 30.72 0.90
N VAL A 538 -12.13 32.03 1.15
CA VAL A 538 -13.20 33.04 1.03
C VAL A 538 -12.76 34.32 0.33
N THR A 539 -13.74 35.06 -0.17
CA THR A 539 -13.58 36.45 -0.62
C THR A 539 -14.44 37.34 0.26
N VAL A 540 -13.85 38.41 0.78
CA VAL A 540 -14.56 39.42 1.57
C VAL A 540 -14.81 40.65 0.70
N ASP A 541 -16.09 40.98 0.52
CA ASP A 541 -16.59 42.10 -0.29
C ASP A 541 -16.97 43.24 0.66
N GLY A 542 -15.95 43.95 1.16
CA GLY A 542 -16.03 45.03 2.15
C GLY A 542 -14.70 45.30 2.86
N ASN A 543 -14.72 46.23 3.82
CA ASN A 543 -13.60 46.45 4.74
C ASN A 543 -13.60 45.36 5.82
N TYR A 544 -12.43 45.02 6.34
CA TYR A 544 -12.29 44.11 7.46
C TYR A 544 -11.10 44.45 8.35
N THR A 545 -11.19 44.08 9.62
CA THR A 545 -10.15 44.31 10.63
C THR A 545 -9.03 43.27 10.53
N LYS A 546 -7.88 43.52 11.17
CA LYS A 546 -6.83 42.49 11.27
C LYS A 546 -7.26 41.37 12.23
N PRO A 547 -6.82 40.12 12.04
CA PRO A 547 -7.11 39.04 12.98
C PRO A 547 -6.65 39.38 14.40
N LYS A 548 -7.60 39.44 15.34
CA LYS A 548 -7.34 39.57 16.77
C LYS A 548 -7.29 38.17 17.39
N PHE A 549 -6.21 37.85 18.11
CA PHE A 549 -6.14 36.60 18.85
C PHE A 549 -7.06 36.65 20.05
N ILE A 550 -7.90 35.62 20.22
CA ILE A 550 -8.96 35.57 21.24
C ILE A 550 -8.63 34.53 22.31
N GLY A 551 -8.13 33.37 21.91
CA GLY A 551 -7.88 32.29 22.85
C GLY A 551 -7.53 30.99 22.18
N THR A 552 -7.69 29.90 22.95
CA THR A 552 -7.32 28.56 22.48
C THR A 552 -8.47 27.59 22.62
N LEU A 553 -8.46 26.55 21.79
CA LEU A 553 -9.44 25.47 21.81
C LEU A 553 -8.74 24.12 21.72
N PHE A 554 -9.13 23.18 22.59
CA PHE A 554 -8.62 21.82 22.55
C PHE A 554 -9.72 20.82 22.89
N SER A 555 -9.73 19.66 22.25
CA SER A 555 -10.73 18.62 22.48
C SER A 555 -10.16 17.23 22.22
N THR A 556 -10.46 16.25 23.08
CA THR A 556 -10.15 14.84 22.84
C THR A 556 -11.37 14.01 22.42
N LYS A 557 -12.53 14.65 22.20
CA LYS A 557 -13.79 13.98 21.87
C LYS A 557 -13.72 13.13 20.59
N LYS A 558 -12.88 13.49 19.62
CA LYS A 558 -12.64 12.73 18.38
C LYS A 558 -11.15 12.60 18.11
N PRO A 559 -10.71 11.54 17.40
CA PRO A 559 -9.28 11.34 17.09
C PRO A 559 -8.64 12.54 16.37
N VAL A 560 -9.35 13.15 15.42
CA VAL A 560 -8.88 14.36 14.73
C VAL A 560 -8.68 15.53 15.68
N ASP A 561 -9.58 15.72 16.65
CA ASP A 561 -9.50 16.84 17.58
C ASP A 561 -8.31 16.67 18.55
N ALA A 562 -8.02 15.41 18.92
CA ALA A 562 -7.01 15.05 19.92
C ALA A 562 -5.55 15.35 19.51
N VAL A 563 -5.32 15.63 18.23
CA VAL A 563 -4.00 15.95 17.65
C VAL A 563 -3.88 17.40 17.18
N HIS A 564 -4.94 18.21 17.35
CA HIS A 564 -4.98 19.61 16.92
C HIS A 564 -5.15 20.55 18.11
N PHE A 565 -4.54 21.73 18.01
CA PHE A 565 -4.63 22.80 19.01
C PHE A 565 -5.12 24.08 18.34
N GLY A 566 -6.37 24.45 18.59
CA GLY A 566 -6.99 25.62 17.97
C GLY A 566 -6.44 26.92 18.54
N LEU A 567 -5.94 27.79 17.66
CA LEU A 567 -5.62 29.18 17.95
C LEU A 567 -6.77 30.03 17.41
N ILE A 568 -7.66 30.48 18.29
CA ILE A 568 -8.88 31.16 17.89
C ILE A 568 -8.60 32.63 17.66
N TYR A 569 -8.88 33.08 16.44
CA TYR A 569 -8.84 34.48 16.03
C TYR A 569 -10.24 34.96 15.69
N ALA A 570 -10.45 36.27 15.79
CA ALA A 570 -11.67 36.90 15.30
C ALA A 570 -11.36 38.14 14.47
N MET A 571 -12.20 38.39 13.49
CA MET A 571 -12.17 39.53 12.57
C MET A 571 -13.57 40.11 12.42
N GLU A 572 -13.64 41.39 12.10
CA GLU A 572 -14.89 42.08 11.78
C GLU A 572 -14.88 42.51 10.33
N THR A 573 -16.05 42.54 9.69
CA THR A 573 -16.25 43.13 8.37
C THR A 573 -17.55 43.94 8.31
N ASP A 574 -17.55 45.00 7.50
CA ASP A 574 -18.78 45.73 7.13
C ASP A 574 -19.48 45.14 5.89
N GLY A 575 -18.86 44.13 5.28
CA GLY A 575 -19.25 43.57 3.99
C GLY A 575 -19.79 42.14 4.06
N TYR A 576 -19.77 41.47 2.90
CA TYR A 576 -20.20 40.07 2.78
C TYR A 576 -19.00 39.14 2.59
N VAL A 577 -19.01 38.03 3.31
CA VAL A 577 -18.07 36.93 3.11
C VAL A 577 -18.69 35.91 2.15
N LYS A 578 -18.00 35.62 1.05
CA LYS A 578 -18.44 34.66 0.03
C LYS A 578 -17.44 33.52 -0.10
N PRO A 579 -17.89 32.26 -0.24
CA PRO A 579 -16.99 31.14 -0.47
C PRO A 579 -16.30 31.27 -1.83
N LYS A 580 -15.02 30.90 -1.86
CA LYS A 580 -14.20 30.83 -3.07
C LYS A 580 -14.00 29.38 -3.52
N GLU A 581 -14.04 28.45 -2.57
CA GLU A 581 -13.93 27.02 -2.82
C GLU A 581 -15.29 26.33 -2.93
N ALA A 582 -15.38 25.32 -3.81
CA ALA A 582 -16.55 24.44 -3.91
C ALA A 582 -16.77 23.60 -2.64
N SER A 583 -15.74 23.49 -1.78
CA SER A 583 -15.76 22.79 -0.49
C SER A 583 -16.67 23.44 0.55
N ILE A 584 -17.04 24.71 0.34
CA ILE A 584 -17.90 25.49 1.23
C ILE A 584 -19.28 25.65 0.56
N LYS A 585 -20.32 25.09 1.20
CA LYS A 585 -21.72 25.15 0.77
C LYS A 585 -22.55 25.97 1.75
N GLU A 586 -23.69 26.46 1.28
CA GLU A 586 -24.71 27.13 2.11
C GLU A 586 -24.14 28.21 3.05
N ALA A 587 -23.17 28.96 2.55
CA ALA A 587 -22.43 29.94 3.34
C ALA A 587 -23.17 31.28 3.46
N GLY A 588 -23.09 31.90 4.63
CA GLY A 588 -23.66 33.22 4.85
C GLY A 588 -23.39 33.79 6.24
N MET A 589 -23.71 35.08 6.40
CA MET A 589 -23.68 35.77 7.70
C MET A 589 -25.00 35.48 8.44
N ILE A 590 -24.92 34.75 9.54
CA ILE A 590 -26.08 34.33 10.34
C ILE A 590 -26.04 35.04 11.69
N HIS A 591 -27.20 35.49 12.18
CA HIS A 591 -27.30 36.10 13.51
C HIS A 591 -26.90 35.09 14.59
N ILE A 592 -26.10 35.50 15.58
CA ILE A 592 -25.57 34.61 16.62
C ILE A 592 -26.70 33.87 17.34
N ASP A 593 -27.79 34.56 17.71
CA ASP A 593 -28.94 33.92 18.36
C ASP A 593 -29.59 32.83 17.51
N ASN A 594 -29.69 33.02 16.19
CA ASN A 594 -30.25 31.98 15.31
C ASN A 594 -29.37 30.73 15.31
N ILE A 595 -28.04 30.89 15.39
CA ILE A 595 -27.12 29.75 15.51
C ILE A 595 -27.34 29.05 16.85
N ILE A 596 -27.42 29.81 17.95
CA ILE A 596 -27.65 29.30 19.31
C ILE A 596 -29.00 28.56 19.43
N GLU A 597 -30.04 29.01 18.72
CA GLU A 597 -31.35 28.35 18.75
C GLU A 597 -31.39 27.07 17.90
N THR A 598 -30.67 27.03 16.76
CA THR A 598 -30.77 25.94 15.78
C THR A 598 -29.71 24.84 15.94
N TYR A 599 -28.57 25.12 16.59
CA TYR A 599 -27.47 24.15 16.70
C TYR A 599 -27.78 22.84 17.43
N PRO A 600 -28.69 22.75 18.43
CA PRO A 600 -28.95 21.47 19.10
C PRO A 600 -29.54 20.40 18.18
N ASN A 601 -30.10 20.83 17.03
CA ASN A 601 -30.75 19.96 16.05
C ASN A 601 -29.97 19.87 14.72
N THR A 602 -28.74 20.40 14.67
CA THR A 602 -27.92 20.45 13.46
C THR A 602 -26.67 19.58 13.64
N GLU A 603 -26.25 18.85 12.61
CA GLU A 603 -24.93 18.21 12.65
C GLU A 603 -23.83 19.27 12.55
N ILE A 604 -23.06 19.43 13.62
CA ILE A 604 -22.04 20.46 13.74
C ILE A 604 -20.64 19.88 13.98
N GLU A 605 -19.62 20.61 13.53
CA GLU A 605 -18.23 20.31 13.83
C GLU A 605 -17.93 20.47 15.33
N THR A 606 -16.96 19.70 15.87
CA THR A 606 -16.63 19.73 17.31
C THR A 606 -16.17 21.11 17.77
N TRP A 607 -15.35 21.80 16.97
CA TRP A 607 -14.82 23.13 17.36
C TRP A 607 -15.90 24.20 17.31
N THR A 608 -16.79 24.12 16.32
CA THR A 608 -18.01 24.92 16.24
C THR A 608 -18.88 24.75 17.49
N ASP A 609 -19.19 23.52 17.88
CA ASP A 609 -19.96 23.20 19.11
C ASP A 609 -19.36 23.86 20.35
N LEU A 610 -18.03 23.79 20.48
CA LEU A 610 -17.30 24.35 21.62
C LEU A 610 -17.21 25.89 21.61
N LEU A 611 -17.40 26.54 20.47
CA LEU A 611 -17.35 28.00 20.32
C LEU A 611 -18.72 28.67 20.43
N ILE A 612 -19.80 27.99 20.05
CA ILE A 612 -21.17 28.54 20.07
C ILE A 612 -21.53 29.21 21.42
N PRO A 613 -21.27 28.61 22.60
CA PRO A 613 -21.58 29.22 23.89
C PRO A 613 -20.83 30.53 24.18
N HIS A 614 -19.81 30.85 23.39
CA HIS A 614 -18.92 31.98 23.61
C HIS A 614 -19.04 33.08 22.54
N LEU A 615 -19.84 32.89 21.48
CA LEU A 615 -19.89 33.82 20.34
C LEU A 615 -20.20 35.26 20.71
N HIS A 616 -21.20 35.49 21.57
CA HIS A 616 -21.56 36.83 22.05
C HIS A 616 -20.39 37.53 22.76
N HIS A 617 -19.68 36.79 23.62
CA HIS A 617 -18.54 37.31 24.34
C HIS A 617 -17.36 37.60 23.39
N ILE A 618 -17.09 36.70 22.45
CA ILE A 618 -16.04 36.88 21.43
C ILE A 618 -16.34 38.13 20.58
N ASN A 619 -17.57 38.28 20.10
CA ASN A 619 -17.99 39.44 19.31
C ASN A 619 -17.78 40.75 20.09
N SER A 620 -18.29 40.83 21.32
CA SER A 620 -18.12 42.02 22.17
C SER A 620 -16.67 42.35 22.53
N SER A 621 -15.77 41.37 22.42
CA SER A 621 -14.34 41.59 22.70
C SER A 621 -13.63 42.32 21.55
N LEU A 622 -14.23 42.44 20.37
CA LEU A 622 -13.66 43.13 19.20
C LEU A 622 -13.87 44.66 19.28
N ASP A 623 -14.92 45.10 19.96
CA ASP A 623 -15.24 46.52 20.20
C ASP A 623 -14.27 47.23 21.17
N ASN A 624 -13.39 46.46 21.85
CA ASN A 624 -12.35 46.92 22.79
C ASN A 624 -10.94 46.68 22.25
#